data_AF-A0A1S1KKB8-F1
#
_entry.id   AF-A0A1S1KKB8-F1
#
_cell.length_a   1.000
_cell.length_b   1.000
_cell.length_c   1.000
_cell.angle_alpha   90.00
_cell.angle_beta   90.00
_cell.angle_gamma   90.00
#
_symmetry.space_group_name_H-M   'P 1'
#
loop_
_entity.id
_entity.type
_entity.pdbx_description
1 polymer ?
#
loop_
_entity_poly.entity_id
_entity_poly.type
_entity_poly.pdbx_seq_one_letter_code
_entity_poly.pdbx_strand_id
1 'polypeptide(L)'
;MISTAPQLPALPQPFAENSPFRTPIPADAEVDPNSAAMIGAVGWDNSAYVSTIEFGLPIYTADADTPRHSVSCVITTWGRCPFRGQQVPIPDDARPQYGSDAAMVVIDPENRKIYEFWGAKHDYGSWTTQWAAVNDLDGSGWGGSSTGSGASRLAGVVRVAEIAQGSIPHALAMESNNVCANVFRPPALKTDGRSTRPDCIPEGARIQLDPSLDIDSLGLAPAERYLAEALQRFGGYITDVSGSPLSISVERDNTAPPGTVGQTYSDAGVRWDYDGMTDIPWKKLRVLK
;
A
#
# COMPACT_ATOMS: atom_id res chain seq x y z
N MET A 1 -39.68 -5.83 -0.32
CA MET A 1 -39.16 -4.46 -0.52
C MET A 1 -37.65 -4.56 -0.51
N ILE A 2 -37.00 -4.31 -1.65
CA ILE A 2 -35.53 -4.31 -1.73
C ILE A 2 -35.09 -3.01 -1.08
N SER A 3 -34.53 -3.11 0.12
CA SER A 3 -33.90 -1.99 0.79
C SER A 3 -32.59 -1.69 0.07
N THR A 4 -32.60 -0.75 -0.87
CA THR A 4 -31.38 -0.13 -1.38
C THR A 4 -30.74 0.62 -0.22
N ALA A 5 -29.73 0.01 0.40
CA ALA A 5 -28.83 0.72 1.30
C ALA A 5 -28.30 1.96 0.56
N PRO A 6 -28.15 3.12 1.23
CA PRO A 6 -27.53 4.28 0.61
C PRO A 6 -26.15 3.89 0.13
N GLN A 7 -25.92 3.91 -1.18
CA GLN A 7 -24.60 3.72 -1.75
C GLN A 7 -23.77 4.91 -1.31
N LEU A 8 -22.78 4.67 -0.45
CA LEU A 8 -21.82 5.69 -0.05
C LEU A 8 -21.21 6.33 -1.32
N PRO A 9 -20.91 7.63 -1.33
CA PRO A 9 -20.21 8.25 -2.44
C PRO A 9 -18.96 7.44 -2.78
N ALA A 10 -18.75 7.13 -4.06
CA ALA A 10 -17.56 6.43 -4.50
C ALA A 10 -16.31 7.21 -4.02
N LEU A 11 -15.35 6.50 -3.44
CA LEU A 11 -14.09 7.11 -3.02
C LEU A 11 -13.39 7.59 -4.30
N PRO A 12 -13.03 8.89 -4.43
CA PRO A 12 -12.23 9.34 -5.56
C PRO A 12 -10.90 8.57 -5.57
N GLN A 13 -10.70 7.77 -6.60
CA GLN A 13 -9.49 6.97 -6.74
C GLN A 13 -8.29 7.91 -6.91
N PRO A 14 -7.24 7.78 -6.09
CA PRO A 14 -6.04 8.59 -6.25
C PRO A 14 -5.35 8.24 -7.56
N PHE A 15 -4.55 9.18 -8.07
CA PHE A 15 -3.74 9.07 -9.28
C PHE A 15 -4.51 9.15 -10.60
N ALA A 16 -3.80 9.56 -11.65
CA ALA A 16 -4.36 9.67 -12.99
C ALA A 16 -4.87 8.31 -13.50
N GLU A 17 -5.83 8.34 -14.42
CA GLU A 17 -6.43 7.12 -14.98
C GLU A 17 -5.40 6.21 -15.66
N ASN A 18 -4.33 6.78 -16.20
CA ASN A 18 -3.21 6.07 -16.81
C ASN A 18 -2.09 5.69 -15.82
N SER A 19 -2.30 5.87 -14.52
CA SER A 19 -1.38 5.38 -13.49
C SER A 19 -1.16 3.87 -13.65
N PRO A 20 0.07 3.36 -13.48
CA PRO A 20 0.33 1.92 -13.42
C PRO A 20 -0.56 1.19 -12.40
N PHE A 21 -0.88 1.84 -11.27
CA PHE A 21 -1.77 1.28 -10.25
C PHE A 21 -3.23 1.21 -10.70
N ARG A 22 -3.68 2.09 -11.60
CA ARG A 22 -5.06 2.12 -12.12
C ARG A 22 -5.25 1.34 -13.42
N THR A 23 -4.18 0.85 -14.02
CA THR A 23 -4.21 0.18 -15.32
C THR A 23 -4.37 -1.32 -15.15
N PRO A 24 -5.42 -1.98 -15.68
CA PRO A 24 -5.54 -3.44 -15.64
C PRO A 24 -4.39 -4.16 -16.34
N ILE A 25 -4.12 -5.41 -15.94
CA ILE A 25 -3.13 -6.25 -16.61
C ILE A 25 -3.72 -6.73 -17.95
N PRO A 26 -3.01 -6.58 -19.08
CA PRO A 26 -3.44 -7.13 -20.36
C PRO A 26 -3.59 -8.66 -20.31
N ALA A 27 -4.55 -9.21 -21.06
CA ALA A 27 -4.80 -10.64 -21.09
C ALA A 27 -3.60 -11.48 -21.60
N ASP A 28 -2.77 -10.87 -22.44
CA ASP A 28 -1.56 -11.42 -23.05
C ASP A 28 -0.26 -11.04 -22.31
N ALA A 29 -0.36 -10.51 -21.09
CA ALA A 29 0.80 -10.12 -20.29
C ALA A 29 1.79 -11.30 -20.15
N GLU A 30 3.04 -11.05 -20.52
CA GLU A 30 4.09 -12.06 -20.47
C GLU A 30 4.54 -12.34 -19.04
N VAL A 31 4.65 -13.63 -18.72
CA VAL A 31 5.18 -14.11 -17.43
C VAL A 31 6.70 -14.09 -17.47
N ASP A 32 7.31 -13.65 -16.38
CA ASP A 32 8.76 -13.72 -16.20
C ASP A 32 9.22 -15.19 -16.20
N PRO A 33 10.25 -15.57 -16.99
CA PRO A 33 10.77 -16.94 -17.01
C PRO A 33 11.21 -17.47 -15.64
N ASN A 34 11.61 -16.59 -14.72
CA ASN A 34 12.02 -16.90 -13.35
C ASN A 34 10.85 -16.81 -12.35
N SER A 35 9.63 -16.52 -12.80
CA SER A 35 8.44 -16.35 -11.94
C SER A 35 8.25 -17.51 -10.98
N ALA A 36 8.37 -18.76 -11.44
CA ALA A 36 8.16 -19.92 -10.57
C ALA A 36 9.19 -20.00 -9.44
N ALA A 37 10.44 -19.62 -9.70
CA ALA A 37 11.48 -19.58 -8.67
C ALA A 37 11.24 -18.42 -7.69
N MET A 38 10.93 -17.23 -8.20
CA MET A 38 10.59 -16.05 -7.39
C MET A 38 9.43 -16.34 -6.44
N ILE A 39 8.31 -16.83 -6.97
CA ILE A 39 7.14 -17.22 -6.17
C ILE A 39 7.55 -18.34 -5.22
N GLY A 40 8.23 -19.41 -5.66
CA GLY A 40 8.69 -20.48 -4.77
C GLY A 40 9.58 -20.02 -3.61
N ALA A 41 10.30 -18.90 -3.76
CA ALA A 41 11.27 -18.38 -2.81
C ALA A 41 10.71 -17.49 -1.70
N VAL A 42 9.44 -17.05 -1.81
CA VAL A 42 8.78 -16.18 -0.83
C VAL A 42 8.79 -16.76 0.59
N GLY A 43 8.86 -18.10 0.73
CA GLY A 43 8.90 -18.76 2.04
C GLY A 43 7.51 -19.00 2.62
N TRP A 44 6.59 -19.49 1.78
CA TRP A 44 5.16 -19.65 2.08
C TRP A 44 4.84 -20.47 3.32
N ASP A 45 4.01 -19.89 4.17
CA ASP A 45 3.05 -20.52 5.08
C ASP A 45 1.62 -20.51 4.50
N ASN A 46 1.51 -20.25 3.18
CA ASN A 46 0.28 -19.90 2.47
C ASN A 46 -0.37 -18.60 2.99
N SER A 47 0.44 -17.59 3.34
CA SER A 47 -0.06 -16.26 3.74
C SER A 47 0.52 -15.13 2.89
N ALA A 48 -0.27 -14.08 2.74
CA ALA A 48 0.20 -12.71 2.53
C ALA A 48 -0.41 -11.85 3.63
N TYR A 49 0.44 -11.26 4.47
CA TYR A 49 0.02 -10.63 5.71
C TYR A 49 -0.58 -9.24 5.48
N VAL A 50 -1.72 -8.96 6.10
CA VAL A 50 -2.30 -7.60 6.20
C VAL A 50 -2.22 -7.10 7.64
N SER A 51 -1.37 -6.10 7.89
CA SER A 51 -1.35 -5.40 9.19
C SER A 51 -2.29 -4.21 9.14
N THR A 52 -3.39 -4.28 9.87
CA THR A 52 -4.43 -3.24 9.93
C THR A 52 -4.25 -2.30 11.11
N ILE A 53 -3.39 -2.66 12.08
CA ILE A 53 -3.18 -1.89 13.32
C ILE A 53 -1.74 -1.38 13.43
N GLU A 54 -0.76 -2.26 13.63
CA GLU A 54 0.63 -1.83 13.91
C GLU A 54 1.26 -1.12 12.72
N PHE A 55 1.20 -1.73 11.54
CA PHE A 55 1.73 -1.20 10.28
C PHE A 55 0.63 -0.77 9.29
N GLY A 56 -0.65 -0.81 9.68
CA GLY A 56 -1.74 -0.25 8.88
C GLY A 56 -1.52 1.25 8.65
N LEU A 57 -1.57 1.71 7.40
CA LEU A 57 -1.23 3.09 7.05
C LEU A 57 -2.35 4.06 7.47
N PRO A 58 -2.12 4.98 8.41
CA PRO A 58 -3.09 6.02 8.71
C PRO A 58 -3.05 7.05 7.59
N ILE A 59 -4.21 7.25 6.97
CA ILE A 59 -4.39 8.20 5.88
C ILE A 59 -5.40 9.24 6.33
N TYR A 60 -5.00 10.50 6.27
CA TYR A 60 -5.83 11.65 6.62
C TYR A 60 -6.14 12.46 5.37
N THR A 61 -7.27 13.15 5.36
CA THR A 61 -7.62 14.11 4.31
C THR A 61 -7.68 15.49 4.94
N ALA A 62 -6.88 16.42 4.41
CA ALA A 62 -6.88 17.81 4.81
C ALA A 62 -8.01 18.58 4.10
N ASP A 63 -8.48 19.60 4.78
CA ASP A 63 -9.41 20.61 4.28
C ASP A 63 -8.84 22.02 4.49
N ALA A 64 -9.66 23.04 4.23
CA ALA A 64 -9.26 24.44 4.37
C ALA A 64 -8.95 24.86 5.83
N ASP A 65 -9.49 24.15 6.82
CA ASP A 65 -9.34 24.46 8.24
C ASP A 65 -8.19 23.67 8.88
N THR A 66 -7.63 22.69 8.17
CA THR A 66 -6.53 21.85 8.66
C THR A 66 -5.27 22.70 8.94
N PRO A 67 -4.70 22.65 10.16
CA PRO A 67 -3.53 23.46 10.49
C PRO A 67 -2.32 23.01 9.67
N ARG A 68 -1.49 23.99 9.32
CA ARG A 68 -0.29 23.77 8.51
C ARG A 68 0.97 23.93 9.34
N HIS A 69 1.88 22.97 9.19
CA HIS A 69 3.09 22.86 9.98
C HIS A 69 4.33 22.92 9.11
N SER A 70 5.39 23.53 9.65
CA SER A 70 6.73 23.38 9.12
C SER A 70 7.35 22.10 9.69
N VAL A 71 7.58 21.11 8.84
CA VAL A 71 8.10 19.80 9.25
C VAL A 71 9.53 19.65 8.77
N SER A 72 10.43 19.23 9.68
CA SER A 72 11.84 18.98 9.36
C SER A 72 12.13 17.49 9.22
N CYS A 73 12.93 17.13 8.21
CA CYS A 73 13.50 15.79 8.09
C CYS A 73 14.75 15.69 8.98
N VAL A 74 14.82 14.65 9.80
CA VAL A 74 15.94 14.39 10.71
C VAL A 74 17.14 13.83 9.95
N ILE A 75 16.91 12.99 8.93
CA ILE A 75 17.99 12.49 8.08
C ILE A 75 18.35 13.58 7.08
N THR A 76 19.62 13.98 7.10
CA THR A 76 20.16 15.03 6.21
C THR A 76 21.09 14.49 5.13
N THR A 77 21.57 13.25 5.30
CA THR A 77 22.52 12.59 4.39
C THR A 77 21.87 12.07 3.11
N TRP A 78 20.53 11.91 3.09
CA TRP A 78 19.77 11.49 1.91
C TRP A 78 19.41 12.64 0.95
N GLY A 79 19.84 13.86 1.29
CA GLY A 79 19.65 15.05 0.48
C GLY A 79 18.76 16.08 1.16
N ARG A 80 18.21 17.00 0.36
CA ARG A 80 17.34 18.06 0.88
C ARG A 80 15.99 17.46 1.29
N CYS A 81 15.57 17.76 2.52
CA CYS A 81 14.25 17.38 3.01
C CYS A 81 13.13 17.78 2.03
N PRO A 82 12.27 16.84 1.58
CA PRO A 82 11.19 17.13 0.64
C PRO A 82 10.16 18.14 1.16
N PHE A 83 9.96 18.23 2.48
CA PHE A 83 9.08 19.24 3.09
C PHE A 83 9.74 20.62 3.28
N ARG A 84 11.02 20.80 2.93
CA ARG A 84 11.70 22.07 3.14
C ARG A 84 11.08 23.19 2.30
N GLY A 85 10.45 24.14 2.98
CA GLY A 85 9.75 25.28 2.38
C GLY A 85 8.26 25.02 2.10
N GLN A 86 7.75 23.85 2.51
CA GLN A 86 6.34 23.50 2.44
C GLN A 86 5.65 23.82 3.77
N GLN A 87 4.34 24.11 3.68
CA GLN A 87 3.43 24.18 4.83
C GLN A 87 2.52 22.96 4.77
N VAL A 88 2.90 21.91 5.51
CA VAL A 88 2.27 20.59 5.44
C VAL A 88 0.98 20.62 6.25
N PRO A 89 -0.19 20.34 5.65
CA PRO A 89 -1.43 20.26 6.40
C PRO A 89 -1.42 18.97 7.21
N ILE A 90 -1.62 19.06 8.53
CA ILE A 90 -1.66 17.89 9.42
C ILE A 90 -2.84 18.09 10.37
N PRO A 91 -3.89 17.25 10.34
CA PRO A 91 -4.98 17.34 11.30
C PRO A 91 -4.51 17.21 12.75
N ASP A 92 -5.18 17.89 13.68
CA ASP A 92 -4.80 17.90 15.11
C ASP A 92 -4.84 16.51 15.76
N ASP A 93 -5.73 15.65 15.27
CA ASP A 93 -5.89 14.26 15.72
C ASP A 93 -4.98 13.28 14.97
N ALA A 94 -4.16 13.75 14.04
CA ALA A 94 -3.29 12.89 13.25
C ALA A 94 -2.29 12.14 14.15
N ARG A 95 -2.34 10.82 14.05
CA ARG A 95 -1.41 9.87 14.69
C ARG A 95 -0.71 9.03 13.62
N PRO A 96 0.63 8.95 13.65
CA PRO A 96 1.39 8.01 12.83
C PRO A 96 1.04 6.55 13.12
N GLN A 97 1.56 5.63 12.28
CA GLN A 97 1.58 4.20 12.56
C GLN A 97 2.21 3.91 13.93
N TYR A 98 1.78 2.82 14.58
CA TYR A 98 2.36 2.39 15.85
C TYR A 98 3.68 1.65 15.66
N GLY A 99 3.81 0.93 14.54
CA GLY A 99 5.00 0.19 14.16
C GLY A 99 6.22 1.09 13.98
N SER A 100 7.39 0.46 13.87
CA SER A 100 8.69 1.14 13.82
C SER A 100 8.83 2.21 12.75
N ASP A 101 8.05 2.10 11.67
CA ASP A 101 8.06 3.02 10.55
C ASP A 101 7.43 4.36 10.88
N ALA A 102 6.50 4.41 11.83
CA ALA A 102 5.71 5.58 12.16
C ALA A 102 5.28 6.35 10.89
N ALA A 103 4.84 5.62 9.85
CA ALA A 103 4.45 6.25 8.60
C ALA A 103 3.10 6.95 8.77
N MET A 104 2.85 7.92 7.90
CA MET A 104 1.61 8.66 7.85
C MET A 104 1.43 9.25 6.46
N VAL A 105 0.19 9.36 6.01
CA VAL A 105 -0.15 10.09 4.79
C VAL A 105 -1.19 11.15 5.10
N VAL A 106 -0.99 12.36 4.59
CA VAL A 106 -2.03 13.38 4.51
C VAL A 106 -2.27 13.74 3.05
N ILE A 107 -3.51 13.55 2.61
CA ILE A 107 -4.00 13.95 1.29
C ILE A 107 -4.46 15.40 1.39
N ASP A 108 -4.00 16.27 0.49
CA ASP A 108 -4.47 17.64 0.30
C ASP A 108 -5.21 17.72 -1.05
N PRO A 109 -6.54 17.52 -1.06
CA PRO A 109 -7.33 17.51 -2.29
C PRO A 109 -7.34 18.86 -2.99
N GLU A 110 -7.25 19.97 -2.26
CA GLU A 110 -7.29 21.33 -2.79
C GLU A 110 -6.03 21.61 -3.63
N ASN A 111 -4.86 21.27 -3.09
CA ASN A 111 -3.58 21.49 -3.77
C ASN A 111 -3.14 20.31 -4.66
N ARG A 112 -3.96 19.26 -4.73
CA ARG A 112 -3.67 18.01 -5.47
C ARG A 112 -2.37 17.34 -5.01
N LYS A 113 -2.05 17.41 -3.71
CA LYS A 113 -0.80 16.86 -3.13
C LYS A 113 -1.06 15.73 -2.15
N ILE A 114 -0.05 14.90 -1.99
CA ILE A 114 0.03 13.84 -0.98
C ILE A 114 1.31 14.08 -0.20
N TYR A 115 1.17 14.31 1.11
CA TYR A 115 2.28 14.50 2.04
C TYR A 115 2.52 13.20 2.79
N GLU A 116 3.71 12.63 2.64
CA GLU A 116 4.03 11.29 3.11
C GLU A 116 5.20 11.32 4.05
N PHE A 117 5.05 10.62 5.17
CA PHE A 117 6.02 10.63 6.25
C PHE A 117 6.59 9.24 6.46
N TRP A 118 7.87 9.18 6.80
CA TRP A 118 8.52 8.02 7.40
C TRP A 118 9.24 8.46 8.67
N GLY A 119 8.94 7.79 9.78
CA GLY A 119 9.42 8.17 11.11
C GLY A 119 8.78 9.44 11.65
N ALA A 120 7.48 9.66 11.41
CA ALA A 120 6.77 10.85 11.87
C ALA A 120 6.71 10.88 13.40
N LYS A 121 6.94 12.07 13.97
CA LYS A 121 6.86 12.32 15.41
C LYS A 121 6.26 13.70 15.67
N HIS A 122 5.47 13.78 16.74
CA HIS A 122 4.94 15.03 17.24
C HIS A 122 5.33 15.18 18.71
N ASP A 123 6.34 16.01 18.95
CA ASP A 123 6.93 16.24 20.28
C ASP A 123 6.93 17.74 20.58
N TYR A 124 6.54 18.11 21.81
CA TYR A 124 6.55 19.51 22.29
C TYR A 124 5.87 20.52 21.33
N GLY A 125 4.80 20.10 20.64
CA GLY A 125 4.04 20.94 19.71
C GLY A 125 4.69 21.14 18.34
N SER A 126 5.69 20.33 17.98
CA SER A 126 6.37 20.38 16.69
C SER A 126 6.41 19.02 16.01
N TRP A 127 6.16 19.01 14.70
CA TRP A 127 6.27 17.82 13.87
C TRP A 127 7.68 17.65 13.31
N THR A 128 8.21 16.44 13.42
CA THR A 128 9.42 16.00 12.70
C THR A 128 9.14 14.69 11.98
N THR A 129 9.99 14.36 11.02
CA THR A 129 9.96 13.08 10.31
C THR A 129 11.38 12.62 10.05
N GLN A 130 11.66 11.32 9.97
CA GLN A 130 13.01 10.90 9.58
C GLN A 130 13.25 11.23 8.10
N TRP A 131 12.29 10.88 7.26
CA TRP A 131 12.26 11.24 5.84
C TRP A 131 10.83 11.51 5.35
N ALA A 132 10.67 12.00 4.13
CA ALA A 132 9.38 12.41 3.58
C ALA A 132 9.28 12.21 2.07
N ALA A 133 8.07 12.35 1.54
CA ALA A 133 7.84 12.60 0.12
C ALA A 133 6.64 13.54 -0.06
N VAL A 134 6.63 14.27 -1.17
CA VAL A 134 5.45 14.97 -1.67
C VAL A 134 5.15 14.41 -3.05
N ASN A 135 3.99 13.79 -3.22
CA ASN A 135 3.52 13.25 -4.50
C ASN A 135 2.32 14.04 -5.01
N ASP A 136 2.08 13.93 -6.32
CA ASP A 136 0.88 14.48 -6.96
C ASP A 136 -0.27 13.49 -6.87
N LEU A 137 -1.44 13.96 -6.45
CA LEU A 137 -2.65 13.15 -6.39
C LEU A 137 -3.20 12.83 -7.78
N ASP A 138 -2.77 13.57 -8.82
CA ASP A 138 -3.00 13.29 -10.23
C ASP A 138 -1.79 12.63 -10.92
N GLY A 139 -0.78 12.23 -10.14
CA GLY A 139 0.44 11.63 -10.66
C GLY A 139 0.27 10.17 -11.06
N SER A 140 1.38 9.50 -11.33
CA SER A 140 1.41 8.06 -11.63
C SER A 140 1.34 7.17 -10.39
N GLY A 141 1.56 7.72 -9.19
CA GLY A 141 1.81 6.93 -7.98
C GLY A 141 3.28 6.53 -7.82
N TRP A 142 4.17 6.98 -8.70
CA TRP A 142 5.63 6.80 -8.65
C TRP A 142 6.32 8.17 -8.75
N GLY A 143 7.56 8.26 -8.25
CA GLY A 143 8.29 9.54 -8.13
C GLY A 143 8.53 9.99 -6.70
N GLY A 144 7.96 9.26 -5.74
CA GLY A 144 8.15 9.49 -4.32
C GLY A 144 9.53 9.06 -3.84
N SER A 145 9.83 9.37 -2.58
CA SER A 145 11.07 8.94 -1.93
C SER A 145 10.85 8.32 -0.55
N SER A 146 9.59 8.19 -0.14
CA SER A 146 9.21 7.69 1.17
C SER A 146 9.41 6.18 1.24
N THR A 147 9.11 5.42 0.19
CA THR A 147 9.26 3.94 0.11
C THR A 147 10.63 3.53 -0.44
N GLY A 148 10.97 2.25 -0.24
CA GLY A 148 12.13 1.57 -0.82
C GLY A 148 12.18 1.70 -2.34
N SER A 149 11.04 1.61 -3.02
CA SER A 149 10.96 1.62 -4.50
C SER A 149 10.79 3.00 -5.14
N GLY A 150 10.35 4.00 -4.36
CA GLY A 150 9.92 5.29 -4.87
C GLY A 150 8.44 5.35 -5.31
N ALA A 151 7.65 4.33 -4.98
CA ALA A 151 6.19 4.43 -4.99
C ALA A 151 5.72 5.46 -3.94
N SER A 152 4.61 6.14 -4.22
CA SER A 152 3.85 6.88 -3.22
C SER A 152 3.33 5.90 -2.15
N ARG A 153 3.40 6.28 -0.87
CA ARG A 153 2.76 5.52 0.22
C ARG A 153 1.26 5.35 0.05
N LEU A 154 0.60 6.22 -0.71
CA LEU A 154 -0.82 6.09 -1.00
C LEU A 154 -1.08 5.11 -2.16
N ALA A 155 -0.10 4.88 -3.03
CA ALA A 155 -0.28 4.10 -4.23
C ALA A 155 -0.39 2.61 -3.92
N GLY A 156 -1.51 2.02 -4.30
CA GLY A 156 -1.81 0.60 -4.14
C GLY A 156 -2.22 0.17 -2.73
N VAL A 157 -2.29 1.09 -1.76
CA VAL A 157 -2.79 0.77 -0.42
C VAL A 157 -4.28 0.52 -0.46
N VAL A 158 -4.70 -0.64 0.06
CA VAL A 158 -6.12 -1.00 0.18
C VAL A 158 -6.79 -0.08 1.18
N ARG A 159 -7.85 0.61 0.77
CA ARG A 159 -8.56 1.58 1.59
C ARG A 159 -9.70 0.96 2.39
N VAL A 160 -9.96 1.48 3.58
CA VAL A 160 -11.12 1.07 4.40
C VAL A 160 -12.41 1.24 3.61
N ALA A 161 -12.54 2.33 2.86
CA ALA A 161 -13.71 2.58 2.02
C ALA A 161 -13.87 1.58 0.87
N GLU A 162 -12.79 0.97 0.37
CA GLU A 162 -12.85 -0.04 -0.70
C GLU A 162 -13.36 -1.37 -0.16
N ILE A 163 -12.94 -1.73 1.06
CA ILE A 163 -13.50 -2.89 1.78
C ILE A 163 -14.99 -2.68 2.06
N ALA A 164 -15.39 -1.49 2.50
CA ALA A 164 -16.80 -1.15 2.71
C ALA A 164 -17.63 -1.16 1.41
N GLN A 165 -17.03 -0.75 0.28
CA GLN A 165 -17.67 -0.76 -1.04
C GLN A 165 -17.68 -2.16 -1.69
N GLY A 166 -16.82 -3.05 -1.22
CA GLY A 166 -16.68 -4.41 -1.73
C GLY A 166 -15.92 -4.51 -3.05
N SER A 167 -15.03 -3.57 -3.34
CA SER A 167 -14.20 -3.61 -4.54
C SER A 167 -12.92 -2.78 -4.38
N ILE A 168 -11.80 -3.32 -4.86
CA ILE A 168 -10.50 -2.63 -4.87
C ILE A 168 -10.09 -2.42 -6.35
N PRO A 169 -10.33 -1.23 -6.92
CA PRO A 169 -10.19 -0.99 -8.36
C PRO A 169 -8.78 -0.54 -8.77
N HIS A 170 -7.74 -1.08 -8.13
CA HIS A 170 -6.35 -0.75 -8.41
C HIS A 170 -5.41 -1.92 -8.08
N ALA A 171 -4.15 -1.84 -8.53
CA ALA A 171 -3.10 -2.78 -8.17
C ALA A 171 -2.69 -2.59 -6.71
N LEU A 172 -2.31 -3.67 -6.03
CA LEU A 172 -1.96 -3.63 -4.61
C LEU A 172 -0.50 -3.19 -4.39
N ALA A 173 -0.23 -2.46 -3.31
CA ALA A 173 1.11 -2.29 -2.77
C ALA A 173 1.45 -3.53 -1.94
N MET A 174 2.55 -4.19 -2.32
CA MET A 174 3.00 -5.42 -1.71
C MET A 174 4.47 -5.31 -1.32
N GLU A 175 4.87 -6.04 -0.29
CA GLU A 175 6.23 -6.03 0.23
C GLU A 175 6.70 -7.46 0.51
N SER A 176 8.01 -7.67 0.52
CA SER A 176 8.59 -8.99 0.79
C SER A 176 9.93 -8.88 1.52
N ASN A 177 10.30 -9.91 2.27
CA ASN A 177 11.64 -10.04 2.84
C ASN A 177 12.69 -10.54 1.83
N ASN A 178 12.29 -10.99 0.64
CA ASN A 178 13.18 -11.50 -0.42
C ASN A 178 13.30 -10.53 -1.60
N VAL A 179 13.55 -9.26 -1.32
CA VAL A 179 13.68 -8.19 -2.33
C VAL A 179 15.14 -8.02 -2.78
N CYS A 180 15.34 -7.87 -4.10
CA CYS A 180 16.68 -7.79 -4.71
C CYS A 180 17.47 -6.53 -4.31
N ALA A 181 18.74 -6.71 -3.95
CA ALA A 181 19.58 -5.61 -3.43
C ALA A 181 20.02 -4.54 -4.44
N ASN A 182 20.20 -4.92 -5.70
CA ASN A 182 20.76 -4.03 -6.73
C ASN A 182 19.96 -4.07 -8.03
N VAL A 183 18.77 -4.65 -7.99
CA VAL A 183 17.91 -4.85 -9.17
C VAL A 183 16.51 -4.38 -8.81
N PHE A 184 16.01 -3.42 -9.58
CA PHE A 184 14.63 -2.98 -9.58
C PHE A 184 14.16 -2.89 -11.03
N ARG A 185 12.85 -2.86 -11.23
CA ARG A 185 12.22 -2.72 -12.56
C ARG A 185 11.34 -1.48 -12.60
N PRO A 186 11.26 -0.78 -13.74
CA PRO A 186 10.23 0.23 -13.93
C PRO A 186 8.85 -0.37 -13.60
N PRO A 187 7.97 0.36 -12.90
CA PRO A 187 8.06 1.80 -12.63
C PRO A 187 8.85 2.21 -11.37
N ALA A 188 9.41 1.24 -10.60
CA ALA A 188 10.28 1.58 -9.48
C ALA A 188 11.52 2.36 -9.94
N LEU A 189 12.02 3.21 -9.05
CA LEU A 189 13.09 4.17 -9.32
C LEU A 189 14.41 3.79 -8.64
N LYS A 190 14.32 2.98 -7.59
CA LYS A 190 15.43 2.53 -6.77
C LYS A 190 15.03 1.22 -6.08
N THR A 191 15.93 0.67 -5.28
CA THR A 191 15.64 -0.43 -4.36
C THR A 191 16.42 -0.23 -3.06
N ASP A 192 15.82 -0.63 -1.94
CA ASP A 192 16.51 -0.79 -0.65
C ASP A 192 16.62 -2.27 -0.22
N GLY A 193 16.28 -3.18 -1.14
CA GLY A 193 16.42 -4.62 -0.99
C GLY A 193 17.81 -5.05 -0.52
N ARG A 194 17.88 -6.28 -0.01
CA ARG A 194 19.14 -6.84 0.52
C ARG A 194 19.42 -8.26 0.04
N SER A 195 18.47 -8.89 -0.66
CA SER A 195 18.64 -10.24 -1.16
C SER A 195 19.59 -10.26 -2.36
N THR A 196 20.57 -11.14 -2.30
CA THR A 196 21.48 -11.47 -3.41
C THR A 196 21.14 -12.82 -4.05
N ARG A 197 20.02 -13.42 -3.65
CA ARG A 197 19.57 -14.71 -4.18
C ARG A 197 19.14 -14.57 -5.65
N PRO A 198 19.35 -15.60 -6.49
CA PRO A 198 18.94 -15.55 -7.90
C PRO A 198 17.41 -15.56 -8.09
N ASP A 199 16.66 -15.86 -7.03
CA ASP A 199 15.20 -15.91 -6.98
C ASP A 199 14.60 -14.73 -6.19
N CYS A 200 15.38 -13.68 -5.91
CA CYS A 200 14.85 -12.45 -5.32
C CYS A 200 13.83 -11.78 -6.25
N ILE A 201 12.86 -11.08 -5.67
CA ILE A 201 11.86 -10.31 -6.41
C ILE A 201 12.34 -8.86 -6.48
N PRO A 202 12.52 -8.26 -7.67
CA PRO A 202 12.92 -6.87 -7.77
C PRO A 202 11.76 -5.95 -7.37
N GLU A 203 12.06 -4.85 -6.69
CA GLU A 203 11.05 -3.80 -6.53
C GLU A 203 10.59 -3.27 -7.88
N GLY A 204 9.31 -2.89 -7.95
CA GLY A 204 8.61 -2.57 -9.19
C GLY A 204 8.17 -3.79 -10.00
N ALA A 205 8.56 -5.01 -9.64
CA ALA A 205 7.96 -6.21 -10.22
C ALA A 205 6.45 -6.22 -9.97
N ARG A 206 5.69 -6.55 -11.03
CA ARG A 206 4.24 -6.70 -10.95
C ARG A 206 3.89 -8.18 -10.80
N ILE A 207 3.20 -8.51 -9.72
CA ILE A 207 2.72 -9.85 -9.41
C ILE A 207 1.23 -9.92 -9.71
N GLN A 208 0.76 -11.05 -10.24
CA GLN A 208 -0.64 -11.28 -10.57
C GLN A 208 -1.10 -12.63 -10.03
N LEU A 209 -2.31 -12.71 -9.48
CA LEU A 209 -2.95 -14.00 -9.21
C LEU A 209 -3.38 -14.63 -10.53
N ASP A 210 -3.16 -15.94 -10.72
CA ASP A 210 -3.52 -16.67 -11.94
C ASP A 210 -4.91 -16.23 -12.47
N PRO A 211 -4.98 -15.56 -13.63
CA PRO A 211 -6.23 -14.99 -14.12
C PRO A 211 -7.23 -16.05 -14.59
N SER A 212 -6.82 -17.33 -14.67
CA SER A 212 -7.71 -18.44 -14.99
C SER A 212 -8.38 -19.06 -13.77
N LEU A 213 -7.97 -18.65 -12.57
CA LEU A 213 -8.54 -19.13 -11.32
C LEU A 213 -9.98 -18.62 -11.15
N ASP A 214 -10.90 -19.54 -10.87
CA ASP A 214 -12.29 -19.20 -10.55
C ASP A 214 -12.41 -18.79 -9.08
N ILE A 215 -12.46 -17.48 -8.82
CA ILE A 215 -12.56 -16.92 -7.46
C ILE A 215 -13.87 -17.29 -6.77
N ASP A 216 -14.96 -17.46 -7.52
CA ASP A 216 -16.28 -17.80 -6.96
C ASP A 216 -16.28 -19.20 -6.34
N SER A 217 -15.41 -20.10 -6.84
CA SER A 217 -15.28 -21.47 -6.35
C SER A 217 -14.53 -21.61 -5.03
N LEU A 218 -13.83 -20.57 -4.57
CA LEU A 218 -12.88 -20.64 -3.46
C LEU A 218 -13.52 -20.47 -2.07
N GLY A 219 -14.75 -19.94 -1.99
CA GLY A 219 -15.44 -19.72 -0.72
C GLY A 219 -14.76 -18.69 0.19
N LEU A 220 -14.06 -17.71 -0.40
CA LEU A 220 -13.29 -16.69 0.32
C LEU A 220 -14.18 -15.79 1.20
N ALA A 221 -13.61 -15.33 2.33
CA ALA A 221 -14.20 -14.23 3.07
C ALA A 221 -14.22 -12.95 2.20
N PRO A 222 -15.08 -11.96 2.51
CA PRO A 222 -15.21 -10.77 1.66
C PRO A 222 -13.87 -10.04 1.39
N ALA A 223 -13.04 -9.80 2.41
CA ALA A 223 -11.75 -9.14 2.23
C ALA A 223 -10.81 -9.93 1.30
N GLU A 224 -10.70 -11.24 1.52
CA GLU A 224 -9.88 -12.11 0.67
C GLU A 224 -10.39 -12.14 -0.77
N ARG A 225 -11.71 -12.16 -0.96
CA ARG A 225 -12.33 -12.07 -2.29
C ARG A 225 -11.92 -10.79 -3.01
N TYR A 226 -12.06 -9.64 -2.36
CA TYR A 226 -11.74 -8.35 -2.97
C TYR A 226 -10.25 -8.23 -3.32
N LEU A 227 -9.37 -8.75 -2.45
CA LEU A 227 -7.93 -8.82 -2.71
C LEU A 227 -7.62 -9.75 -3.88
N ALA A 228 -8.24 -10.93 -3.95
CA ALA A 228 -8.02 -11.89 -5.04
C ALA A 228 -8.49 -11.34 -6.40
N GLU A 229 -9.66 -10.70 -6.45
CA GLU A 229 -10.18 -10.04 -7.65
C GLU A 229 -9.25 -8.90 -8.11
N ALA A 230 -8.75 -8.08 -7.18
CA ALA A 230 -7.79 -7.03 -7.48
C ALA A 230 -6.45 -7.60 -7.99
N LEU A 231 -5.93 -8.66 -7.36
CA LEU A 231 -4.71 -9.33 -7.79
C LEU A 231 -4.84 -10.02 -9.15
N GLN A 232 -6.02 -10.50 -9.53
CA GLN A 232 -6.26 -11.02 -10.88
C GLN A 232 -6.30 -9.89 -11.91
N ARG A 233 -7.04 -8.82 -11.63
CA ARG A 233 -7.33 -7.77 -12.61
C ARG A 233 -6.21 -6.74 -12.77
N PHE A 234 -5.65 -6.31 -11.64
CA PHE A 234 -4.64 -5.26 -11.57
C PHE A 234 -3.30 -5.77 -11.01
N GLY A 235 -3.28 -6.90 -10.31
CA GLY A 235 -2.07 -7.42 -9.69
C GLY A 235 -1.62 -6.59 -8.49
N GLY A 236 -0.34 -6.69 -8.14
CA GLY A 236 0.30 -5.89 -7.11
C GLY A 236 1.76 -5.62 -7.45
N TYR A 237 2.29 -4.50 -7.00
CA TYR A 237 3.68 -4.12 -7.18
C TYR A 237 4.47 -4.37 -5.91
N ILE A 238 5.69 -4.91 -6.03
CA ILE A 238 6.63 -4.90 -4.92
C ILE A 238 7.12 -3.46 -4.71
N THR A 239 6.72 -2.82 -3.61
CA THR A 239 6.96 -1.40 -3.36
C THR A 239 7.97 -1.13 -2.25
N ASP A 240 8.24 -2.12 -1.40
CA ASP A 240 9.17 -1.99 -0.27
C ASP A 240 9.68 -3.37 0.21
N VAL A 241 10.68 -3.33 1.09
CA VAL A 241 11.10 -4.48 1.90
C VAL A 241 10.19 -4.60 3.13
N SER A 242 9.88 -5.83 3.54
CA SER A 242 9.24 -6.09 4.83
C SER A 242 9.94 -7.20 5.61
N GLY A 243 9.55 -7.38 6.88
CA GLY A 243 9.98 -8.55 7.68
C GLY A 243 9.25 -9.83 7.27
N SER A 244 8.09 -9.71 6.64
CA SER A 244 7.23 -10.83 6.25
C SER A 244 7.68 -11.45 4.91
N PRO A 245 7.45 -12.76 4.70
CA PRO A 245 7.52 -13.39 3.39
C PRO A 245 6.88 -12.55 2.28
N LEU A 246 5.61 -12.20 2.50
CA LEU A 246 4.80 -11.35 1.65
C LEU A 246 3.80 -10.58 2.50
N SER A 247 3.58 -9.31 2.19
CA SER A 247 2.55 -8.49 2.83
C SER A 247 1.84 -7.61 1.81
N ILE A 248 0.68 -7.10 2.22
CA ILE A 248 -0.11 -6.13 1.46
C ILE A 248 -0.33 -4.91 2.35
N SER A 249 -0.02 -3.73 1.85
CA SER A 249 -0.30 -2.47 2.55
C SER A 249 -1.80 -2.17 2.57
N VAL A 250 -2.32 -1.89 3.76
CA VAL A 250 -3.72 -1.56 4.00
C VAL A 250 -3.84 -0.30 4.85
N GLU A 251 -4.91 0.46 4.68
CA GLU A 251 -5.22 1.63 5.48
C GLU A 251 -5.62 1.21 6.90
N ARG A 252 -5.11 1.91 7.91
CA ARG A 252 -5.62 1.79 9.29
C ARG A 252 -6.98 2.49 9.39
N ASP A 253 -7.97 1.81 9.96
CA ASP A 253 -9.22 2.46 10.35
C ASP A 253 -8.98 3.35 11.58
N ASN A 254 -8.80 4.65 11.33
CA ASN A 254 -8.57 5.64 12.37
C ASN A 254 -9.79 5.86 13.30
N THR A 255 -10.97 5.33 12.95
CA THR A 255 -12.17 5.41 13.79
C THR A 255 -12.32 4.19 14.71
N ALA A 256 -11.52 3.15 14.50
CA ALA A 256 -11.56 1.93 15.29
C ALA A 256 -11.05 2.15 16.72
N PRO A 257 -11.61 1.45 17.73
CA PRO A 257 -11.02 1.40 19.06
C PRO A 257 -9.54 0.95 19.00
N PRO A 258 -8.66 1.49 19.85
CA PRO A 258 -7.25 1.12 19.87
C PRO A 258 -7.04 -0.40 20.01
N GLY A 259 -6.18 -0.96 19.16
CA GLY A 259 -5.87 -2.40 19.17
C GLY A 259 -6.93 -3.28 18.52
N THR A 260 -7.90 -2.70 17.80
CA THR A 260 -8.90 -3.44 17.02
C THR A 260 -8.76 -3.17 15.53
N VAL A 261 -9.13 -4.14 14.70
CA VAL A 261 -9.05 -4.00 13.23
C VAL A 261 -10.11 -3.04 12.68
N GLY A 262 -11.12 -2.64 13.47
CA GLY A 262 -12.24 -1.83 13.01
C GLY A 262 -13.38 -2.67 12.43
N GLN A 263 -14.61 -2.13 12.51
CA GLN A 263 -15.83 -2.87 12.17
C GLN A 263 -15.82 -3.30 10.69
N THR A 264 -15.44 -2.38 9.79
CA THR A 264 -15.38 -2.62 8.35
C THR A 264 -14.52 -3.82 7.98
N TYR A 265 -13.31 -3.91 8.55
CA TYR A 265 -12.41 -5.03 8.30
C TYR A 265 -12.92 -6.32 8.96
N SER A 266 -13.44 -6.24 10.19
CA SER A 266 -13.97 -7.42 10.88
C SER A 266 -15.20 -8.02 10.18
N ASP A 267 -16.10 -7.18 9.65
CA ASP A 267 -17.26 -7.62 8.87
C ASP A 267 -16.85 -8.25 7.54
N ALA A 268 -15.72 -7.82 6.99
CA ALA A 268 -15.11 -8.40 5.80
C ALA A 268 -14.27 -9.66 6.09
N GLY A 269 -14.21 -10.12 7.34
CA GLY A 269 -13.54 -11.35 7.75
C GLY A 269 -12.06 -11.21 8.10
N VAL A 270 -11.53 -10.00 8.25
CA VAL A 270 -10.18 -9.79 8.80
C VAL A 270 -10.21 -10.05 10.30
N ARG A 271 -9.42 -11.02 10.78
CA ARG A 271 -9.58 -11.60 12.11
C ARG A 271 -8.75 -10.88 13.19
N TRP A 272 -7.55 -10.43 12.86
CA TRP A 272 -6.60 -9.79 13.77
C TRP A 272 -5.59 -8.96 12.97
N ASP A 273 -4.75 -8.17 13.65
CA ASP A 273 -3.61 -7.51 13.00
C ASP A 273 -2.65 -8.56 12.44
N TYR A 274 -2.09 -8.42 11.24
CA TYR A 274 -1.29 -9.46 10.57
C TYR A 274 -2.09 -10.71 10.17
N ASP A 275 -3.36 -10.57 9.82
CA ASP A 275 -4.09 -11.70 9.24
C ASP A 275 -3.44 -12.13 7.91
N GLY A 276 -3.27 -13.44 7.71
CA GLY A 276 -2.51 -14.02 6.60
C GLY A 276 -3.28 -14.18 5.29
N MET A 277 -4.59 -13.90 5.29
CA MET A 277 -5.45 -14.07 4.10
C MET A 277 -5.28 -15.47 3.48
N THR A 278 -5.38 -16.49 4.33
CA THR A 278 -4.89 -17.85 4.08
C THR A 278 -5.68 -18.65 3.05
N ASP A 279 -6.89 -18.22 2.72
CA ASP A 279 -7.75 -18.94 1.77
C ASP A 279 -7.48 -18.53 0.32
N ILE A 280 -6.72 -17.45 0.09
CA ILE A 280 -6.19 -17.09 -1.23
C ILE A 280 -5.07 -18.07 -1.63
N PRO A 281 -5.10 -18.65 -2.84
CA PRO A 281 -4.07 -19.61 -3.26
C PRO A 281 -2.79 -18.90 -3.71
N TRP A 282 -2.02 -18.35 -2.78
CA TRP A 282 -0.83 -17.52 -3.03
C TRP A 282 0.23 -18.17 -3.94
N LYS A 283 0.33 -19.50 -3.97
CA LYS A 283 1.24 -20.23 -4.87
C LYS A 283 0.80 -20.21 -6.34
N LYS A 284 -0.38 -19.67 -6.65
CA LYS A 284 -0.89 -19.38 -7.99
C LYS A 284 -0.54 -17.98 -8.47
N LEU A 285 0.26 -17.23 -7.71
CA LEU A 285 0.82 -15.97 -8.19
C LEU A 285 1.82 -16.21 -9.33
N ARG A 286 1.94 -15.21 -10.19
CA ARG A 286 2.95 -15.12 -11.25
C ARG A 286 3.57 -13.73 -11.26
N VAL A 287 4.88 -13.65 -11.48
CA VAL A 287 5.60 -12.40 -11.70
C VAL A 287 5.59 -12.10 -13.19
N LEU A 288 5.18 -10.90 -13.55
CA LEU A 288 5.15 -10.42 -14.94
C LEU A 288 6.53 -9.86 -15.33
N LYS A 289 6.81 -9.80 -16.63
CA LYS A 289 8.07 -9.23 -17.15
C LYS A 289 8.24 -7.75 -16.83
#